data_AF-A0A257S8F4-F1
#
_entry.id   AF-A0A257S8F4-F1
#
_cell.length_a   1.000
_cell.length_b   1.000
_cell.length_c   1.000
_cell.angle_alpha   90.00
_cell.angle_beta   90.00
_cell.angle_gamma   90.00
#
_symmetry.space_group_name_H-M   'P 1'
#
loop_
_entity.id
_entity.type
_entity.pdbx_description
1 polymer ?
#
loop_
_entity_poly.entity_id
_entity_poly.type
_entity_poly.pdbx_seq_one_letter_code
_entity_poly.pdbx_strand_id
1 'polypeptide(L)'
;SNTDRSWIIFVAGLVVLLPVALALAGERRMRMIDGFDLGNSPLEFTRDAVEGRTVLMTTTNGTGAIAAAQGAKEVLVGAYVNFSPVAAVLRAAARRGADLTFICAGHEGQFALEDAACVGRLVRHATRRVAGATLNDAALAAVQLDRKFGDDLWRLFETASHAQALANAGFAADLVACATLDAHQVVPVYQDRQIVRLAAPAEA
;
A
#
# COMPACT_ATOMS: atom_id res chain seq x y z
N SER A 1 36.43 4.46 -30.36
CA SER A 1 35.26 3.59 -30.13
C SER A 1 35.77 2.25 -29.65
N ASN A 2 34.96 1.55 -28.84
CA ASN A 2 35.21 0.21 -28.31
C ASN A 2 35.95 0.13 -26.96
N THR A 3 35.21 0.36 -25.87
CA THR A 3 35.46 -0.24 -24.56
C THR A 3 34.12 -0.46 -23.88
N ASP A 4 33.35 -1.40 -24.42
CA ASP A 4 32.23 -2.01 -23.72
C ASP A 4 32.63 -3.47 -23.46
N ARG A 5 33.28 -3.71 -22.31
CA ARG A 5 33.67 -5.05 -21.88
C ARG A 5 32.63 -5.54 -20.89
N SER A 6 31.50 -5.97 -21.43
CA SER A 6 30.53 -6.82 -20.75
C SER A 6 31.15 -8.20 -20.54
N TRP A 7 31.21 -8.62 -19.27
CA TRP A 7 31.65 -9.97 -18.89
C TRP A 7 30.49 -10.95 -19.07
N ILE A 8 30.78 -12.11 -19.67
CA ILE A 8 29.86 -13.25 -19.83
C ILE A 8 29.96 -14.14 -18.58
N ILE A 9 28.81 -14.55 -18.03
CA ILE A 9 28.64 -15.43 -16.87
C ILE A 9 28.52 -16.90 -17.32
N PHE A 10 29.19 -17.81 -16.62
CA PHE A 10 29.03 -19.28 -16.74
C PHE A 10 27.77 -19.76 -15.99
N VAL A 11 26.97 -20.63 -16.62
CA VAL A 11 25.60 -20.99 -16.22
C VAL A 11 25.54 -22.13 -15.19
N ALA A 12 24.84 -21.89 -14.08
CA ALA A 12 23.96 -22.84 -13.39
C ALA A 12 22.91 -22.05 -12.58
N GLY A 13 22.05 -21.33 -13.29
CA GLY A 13 21.04 -20.46 -12.68
C GLY A 13 20.57 -19.44 -13.71
N LEU A 14 19.27 -19.40 -13.95
CA LEU A 14 18.60 -18.47 -14.86
C LEU A 14 19.08 -17.02 -14.61
N VAL A 15 19.85 -16.45 -15.53
CA VAL A 15 20.18 -15.02 -15.54
C VAL A 15 19.07 -14.28 -16.28
N VAL A 16 18.16 -13.67 -15.53
CA VAL A 16 17.17 -12.74 -16.09
C VAL A 16 17.84 -11.38 -16.22
N LEU A 17 18.19 -10.99 -17.45
CA LEU A 17 18.55 -9.61 -17.76
C LEU A 17 17.27 -8.78 -17.70
N LEU A 18 17.04 -8.09 -16.58
CA LEU A 18 15.98 -7.09 -16.50
C LEU A 18 16.48 -5.83 -17.23
N PRO A 19 15.76 -5.32 -18.25
CA PRO A 19 16.15 -4.11 -18.99
C PRO A 19 16.00 -2.81 -18.16
N VAL A 20 15.76 -2.93 -16.86
CA VAL A 20 15.43 -1.86 -15.91
C VAL A 20 16.30 -2.05 -14.67
N ALA A 21 16.85 -0.94 -14.15
CA ALA A 21 17.60 -0.97 -12.89
C ALA A 21 16.69 -1.52 -11.77
N LEU A 22 17.23 -2.35 -10.89
CA LEU A 22 16.50 -3.01 -9.81
C LEU A 22 16.89 -2.40 -8.46
N ALA A 23 15.92 -2.29 -7.54
CA ALA A 23 16.18 -2.06 -6.12
C ALA A 23 15.45 -3.13 -5.29
N LEU A 24 16.13 -3.71 -4.31
CA LEU A 24 15.56 -4.65 -3.35
C LEU A 24 15.09 -3.88 -2.12
N ALA A 25 13.82 -4.02 -1.77
CA ALA A 25 13.22 -3.38 -0.61
C ALA A 25 12.52 -4.41 0.29
N GLY A 26 12.56 -4.22 1.60
CA GLY A 26 11.82 -5.11 2.48
C GLY A 26 12.29 -5.14 3.91
N GLU A 27 11.49 -5.81 4.73
CA GLU A 27 11.74 -5.95 6.15
C GLU A 27 11.49 -7.37 6.65
N ARG A 28 12.17 -7.70 7.75
CA ARG A 28 11.80 -8.77 8.66
C ARG A 28 11.87 -8.23 10.08
N ARG A 29 10.75 -8.29 10.81
CA ARG A 29 10.64 -7.78 12.19
C ARG A 29 11.06 -6.31 12.29
N MET A 30 10.56 -5.47 11.37
CA MET A 30 10.82 -4.03 11.28
C MET A 30 12.27 -3.65 10.92
N ARG A 31 13.13 -4.61 10.56
CA ARG A 31 14.50 -4.34 10.13
C ARG A 31 14.67 -4.65 8.67
N MET A 32 15.45 -3.82 7.99
CA MET A 32 15.90 -4.08 6.62
C MET A 32 16.59 -5.44 6.55
N ILE A 33 16.37 -6.16 5.46
CA ILE A 33 16.98 -7.46 5.21
C ILE A 33 18.44 -7.25 4.78
N ASP A 34 19.36 -8.04 5.31
CA ASP A 34 20.78 -7.95 4.94
C ASP A 34 20.96 -8.14 3.42
N GLY A 35 21.69 -7.21 2.80
CA GLY A 35 21.93 -7.19 1.35
C GLY A 35 20.82 -6.53 0.52
N PHE A 36 19.80 -5.93 1.16
CA PHE A 36 18.79 -5.12 0.47
C PHE A 36 19.25 -3.66 0.34
N ASP A 37 18.70 -2.96 -0.65
CA ASP A 37 18.99 -1.56 -0.92
C ASP A 37 18.17 -0.63 0.00
N LEU A 38 16.95 -1.05 0.35
CA LEU A 38 15.99 -0.27 1.13
C LEU A 38 15.27 -1.14 2.18
N GLY A 39 14.90 -0.53 3.30
CA GLY A 39 14.01 -1.12 4.29
C GLY A 39 12.53 -1.06 3.87
N ASN A 40 11.66 -0.89 4.87
CA ASN A 40 10.21 -0.71 4.69
C ASN A 40 9.74 0.65 5.23
N SER A 41 10.67 1.58 5.57
CA SER A 41 10.28 2.93 5.91
C SER A 41 9.92 3.69 4.62
N PRO A 42 8.75 4.34 4.53
CA PRO A 42 8.39 5.16 3.37
C PRO A 42 9.38 6.29 3.09
N LEU A 43 10.11 6.75 4.11
CA LEU A 43 11.08 7.83 4.01
C LEU A 43 12.34 7.43 3.22
N GLU A 44 12.61 6.13 3.10
CA GLU A 44 13.73 5.59 2.32
C GLU A 44 13.47 5.64 0.80
N PHE A 45 12.20 5.70 0.38
CA PHE A 45 11.76 5.66 -1.03
C PHE A 45 11.84 7.04 -1.69
N THR A 46 13.01 7.68 -1.59
CA THR A 46 13.29 8.96 -2.26
C THR A 46 13.39 8.80 -3.77
N ARG A 47 13.20 9.90 -4.51
CA ARG A 47 13.35 9.93 -5.97
C ARG A 47 14.69 9.35 -6.42
N ASP A 48 15.79 9.77 -5.81
CA ASP A 48 17.14 9.29 -6.17
C ASP A 48 17.31 7.78 -5.94
N ALA A 49 16.63 7.23 -4.94
CA ALA A 49 16.69 5.82 -4.62
C ALA A 49 15.91 4.94 -5.61
N VAL A 50 14.76 5.40 -6.13
CA VAL A 50 13.81 4.55 -6.88
C VAL A 50 13.45 5.02 -8.29
N GLU A 51 13.78 6.24 -8.69
CA GLU A 51 13.41 6.76 -10.01
C GLU A 51 14.05 5.94 -11.14
N GLY A 52 13.21 5.50 -12.09
CA GLY A 52 13.62 4.65 -13.20
C GLY A 52 13.94 3.20 -12.82
N ARG A 53 13.69 2.80 -11.55
CA ARG A 53 13.96 1.44 -11.07
C ARG A 53 12.68 0.64 -10.88
N THR A 54 12.77 -0.67 -11.08
CA THR A 54 11.77 -1.61 -10.55
C THR A 54 12.15 -1.93 -9.11
N VAL A 55 11.21 -1.77 -8.18
CA VAL A 55 11.41 -2.15 -6.78
C VAL A 55 10.84 -3.54 -6.54
N LEU A 56 11.70 -4.50 -6.20
CA LEU A 56 11.27 -5.81 -5.75
C LEU A 56 11.12 -5.78 -4.24
N MET A 57 9.88 -5.83 -3.77
CA MET A 57 9.56 -5.66 -2.36
C MET A 57 9.07 -6.95 -1.69
N THR A 58 9.55 -7.24 -0.48
CA THR A 58 9.03 -8.31 0.38
C THR A 58 8.80 -7.78 1.79
N THR A 59 7.57 -7.92 2.28
CA THR A 59 7.18 -7.50 3.64
C THR A 59 6.46 -8.64 4.34
N THR A 60 6.35 -8.55 5.66
CA THR A 60 5.68 -9.57 6.47
C THR A 60 4.19 -9.73 6.13
N ASN A 61 3.50 -8.62 5.80
CA ASN A 61 2.04 -8.60 5.64
C ASN A 61 1.55 -8.42 4.19
N GLY A 62 2.34 -7.79 3.33
CA GLY A 62 1.86 -7.31 2.02
C GLY A 62 1.50 -8.42 1.03
N THR A 63 2.25 -9.53 1.03
CA THR A 63 2.00 -10.66 0.13
C THR A 63 0.70 -11.39 0.46
N GLY A 64 0.34 -11.50 1.74
CA GLY A 64 -0.92 -12.10 2.19
C GLY A 64 -2.14 -11.30 1.75
N ALA A 65 -2.08 -9.96 1.90
CA ALA A 65 -3.18 -9.07 1.49
C ALA A 65 -3.44 -9.14 -0.03
N ILE A 66 -2.39 -9.12 -0.84
CA ILE A 66 -2.49 -9.22 -2.30
C ILE A 66 -3.00 -10.61 -2.71
N ALA A 67 -2.55 -11.68 -2.05
CA ALA A 67 -3.06 -13.03 -2.30
C ALA A 67 -4.54 -13.16 -1.96
N ALA A 68 -5.01 -12.50 -0.89
CA ALA A 68 -6.44 -12.47 -0.52
C ALA A 68 -7.30 -11.70 -1.53
N ALA A 69 -6.70 -10.83 -2.34
CA ALA A 69 -7.40 -10.10 -3.40
C ALA A 69 -7.53 -10.89 -4.72
N GLN A 70 -7.09 -12.15 -4.77
CA GLN A 70 -7.22 -13.00 -5.95
C GLN A 70 -8.69 -13.15 -6.38
N GLY A 71 -8.94 -12.99 -7.69
CA GLY A 71 -10.28 -13.06 -8.27
C GLY A 71 -11.03 -11.72 -8.31
N ALA A 72 -10.50 -10.66 -7.69
CA ALA A 72 -11.04 -9.32 -7.87
C ALA A 72 -10.82 -8.82 -9.31
N LYS A 73 -11.80 -8.08 -9.85
CA LYS A 73 -11.69 -7.46 -11.19
C LYS A 73 -10.59 -6.40 -11.24
N GLU A 74 -10.42 -5.66 -10.16
CA GLU A 74 -9.45 -4.58 -10.03
C GLU A 74 -9.02 -4.50 -8.56
N VAL A 75 -7.72 -4.37 -8.32
CA VAL A 75 -7.14 -4.32 -6.97
C VAL A 75 -6.41 -3.00 -6.82
N LEU A 76 -6.91 -2.14 -5.94
CA LEU A 76 -6.31 -0.84 -5.63
C LEU A 76 -5.52 -0.93 -4.31
N VAL A 77 -4.43 -0.18 -4.21
CA VAL A 77 -3.71 -0.01 -2.94
C VAL A 77 -4.03 1.36 -2.36
N GLY A 78 -4.67 1.37 -1.19
CA GLY A 78 -5.11 2.59 -0.51
C GLY A 78 -4.55 2.74 0.90
N ALA A 79 -4.17 3.96 1.23
CA ALA A 79 -3.71 4.40 2.54
C ALA A 79 -4.11 5.88 2.76
N TYR A 80 -3.82 6.45 3.92
CA TYR A 80 -4.08 7.88 4.16
C TYR A 80 -3.31 8.78 3.18
N VAL A 81 -2.07 8.42 2.82
CA VAL A 81 -1.21 9.19 1.91
C VAL A 81 -1.77 9.36 0.49
N ASN A 82 -2.70 8.51 0.06
CA ASN A 82 -3.36 8.59 -1.25
C ASN A 82 -4.88 8.44 -1.16
N PHE A 83 -5.45 8.89 -0.04
CA PHE A 83 -6.84 8.68 0.30
C PHE A 83 -7.83 9.19 -0.75
N SER A 84 -7.76 10.47 -1.10
CA SER A 84 -8.68 11.15 -2.00
C SER A 84 -8.74 10.53 -3.41
N PRO A 85 -7.62 10.32 -4.12
CA PRO A 85 -7.67 9.71 -5.44
C PRO A 85 -8.22 8.28 -5.41
N VAL A 86 -7.86 7.47 -4.39
CA VAL A 86 -8.41 6.12 -4.22
C VAL A 86 -9.91 6.16 -3.91
N ALA A 87 -10.33 7.04 -2.99
CA ALA A 87 -11.73 7.23 -2.63
C ALA A 87 -12.59 7.66 -3.83
N ALA A 88 -12.04 8.47 -4.74
CA ALA A 88 -12.73 8.87 -5.96
C ALA A 88 -13.01 7.68 -6.89
N VAL A 89 -12.03 6.79 -7.10
CA VAL A 89 -12.20 5.57 -7.91
C VAL A 89 -13.22 4.64 -7.27
N LEU A 90 -13.11 4.38 -5.96
CA LEU A 90 -14.05 3.53 -5.22
C LEU A 90 -15.48 4.07 -5.28
N ARG A 91 -15.66 5.38 -5.12
CA ARG A 91 -16.97 6.02 -5.22
C ARG A 91 -17.57 5.92 -6.62
N ALA A 92 -16.75 6.08 -7.66
CA ALA A 92 -17.20 5.91 -9.04
C ALA A 92 -17.63 4.45 -9.30
N ALA A 93 -16.89 3.47 -8.78
CA ALA A 93 -17.25 2.07 -8.85
C ALA A 93 -18.57 1.77 -8.11
N ALA A 94 -18.72 2.23 -6.87
CA ALA A 94 -19.94 2.05 -6.08
C ALA A 94 -21.18 2.64 -6.76
N ARG A 95 -21.06 3.83 -7.38
CA ARG A 95 -22.15 4.47 -8.15
C ARG A 95 -22.58 3.67 -9.38
N ARG A 96 -21.69 2.84 -9.94
CA ARG A 96 -21.99 1.92 -11.04
C ARG A 96 -22.54 0.57 -10.55
N GLY A 97 -22.80 0.43 -9.24
CA GLY A 97 -23.30 -0.80 -8.64
C GLY A 97 -22.25 -1.89 -8.47
N ALA A 98 -20.96 -1.54 -8.44
CA ALA A 98 -19.91 -2.52 -8.15
C ALA A 98 -19.84 -2.84 -6.65
N ASP A 99 -19.65 -4.12 -6.33
CA ASP A 99 -19.33 -4.56 -4.97
C ASP A 99 -17.89 -4.15 -4.62
N LEU A 100 -17.71 -3.64 -3.40
CA LEU A 100 -16.41 -3.22 -2.89
C LEU A 100 -16.01 -4.14 -1.74
N THR A 101 -14.82 -4.73 -1.86
CA THR A 101 -14.18 -5.49 -0.77
C THR A 101 -12.95 -4.73 -0.30
N PHE A 102 -12.86 -4.53 1.02
CA PHE A 102 -11.73 -3.88 1.66
C PHE A 102 -10.95 -4.93 2.45
N ILE A 103 -9.65 -5.03 2.18
CA ILE A 103 -8.75 -5.98 2.84
C ILE A 103 -7.77 -5.16 3.66
N CYS A 104 -7.79 -5.33 4.98
CA CYS A 104 -6.75 -4.79 5.86
C CYS A 104 -5.53 -5.71 5.78
N ALA A 105 -4.33 -5.15 5.68
CA ALA A 105 -3.10 -5.96 5.63
C ALA A 105 -2.84 -6.61 6.99
N GLY A 106 -3.23 -5.94 8.08
CA GLY A 106 -3.02 -6.42 9.43
C GLY A 106 -1.55 -6.38 9.84
N HIS A 107 -1.27 -6.95 11.01
CA HIS A 107 0.09 -7.08 11.53
C HIS A 107 0.31 -8.48 12.09
N GLU A 108 1.20 -9.27 11.47
CA GLU A 108 1.50 -10.65 11.89
C GLU A 108 0.25 -11.55 11.99
N GLY A 109 -0.68 -11.39 11.04
CA GLY A 109 -1.95 -12.13 11.01
C GLY A 109 -2.99 -11.64 12.03
N GLN A 110 -2.69 -10.57 12.77
CA GLN A 110 -3.60 -9.93 13.70
C GLN A 110 -4.25 -8.67 13.11
N PHE A 111 -5.33 -8.23 13.76
CA PHE A 111 -6.03 -7.01 13.42
C PHE A 111 -5.14 -5.77 13.64
N ALA A 112 -5.02 -4.93 12.61
CA ALA A 112 -4.38 -3.61 12.70
C ALA A 112 -5.45 -2.52 12.84
N LEU A 113 -5.37 -1.75 13.93
CA LEU A 113 -6.37 -0.74 14.27
C LEU A 113 -6.39 0.41 13.25
N GLU A 114 -5.19 0.81 12.84
CA GLU A 114 -4.92 1.87 11.88
C GLU A 114 -5.43 1.54 10.48
N ASP A 115 -5.26 0.28 10.02
CA ASP A 115 -5.80 -0.21 8.76
C ASP A 115 -7.32 -0.14 8.76
N ALA A 116 -7.96 -0.65 9.82
CA ALA A 116 -9.41 -0.68 9.93
C ALA A 116 -10.01 0.73 10.02
N ALA A 117 -9.35 1.65 10.72
CA ALA A 117 -9.75 3.06 10.71
C ALA A 117 -9.63 3.68 9.31
N CYS A 118 -8.54 3.41 8.57
CA CYS A 118 -8.35 3.90 7.21
C CYS A 118 -9.44 3.36 6.26
N VAL A 119 -9.71 2.05 6.34
CA VAL A 119 -10.82 1.41 5.62
C VAL A 119 -12.16 2.04 5.98
N GLY A 120 -12.41 2.32 7.26
CA GLY A 120 -13.62 3.01 7.70
C GLY A 120 -13.84 4.35 7.01
N ARG A 121 -12.76 5.13 6.89
CA ARG A 121 -12.77 6.41 6.16
C ARG A 121 -13.11 6.23 4.69
N LEU A 122 -12.49 5.24 4.03
CA LEU A 122 -12.73 4.92 2.62
C LEU A 122 -14.18 4.46 2.40
N VAL A 123 -14.70 3.56 3.25
CA VAL A 123 -16.09 3.08 3.20
C VAL A 123 -17.07 4.25 3.31
N ARG A 124 -16.87 5.16 4.28
CA ARG A 124 -17.72 6.35 4.43
C ARG A 124 -17.72 7.22 3.18
N HIS A 125 -16.56 7.38 2.53
CA HIS A 125 -16.44 8.20 1.33
C HIS A 125 -17.04 7.53 0.09
N ALA A 126 -16.75 6.24 -0.11
CA ALA A 126 -17.20 5.46 -1.27
C ALA A 126 -18.73 5.31 -1.28
N THR A 127 -19.34 5.09 -0.12
CA THR A 127 -20.80 4.90 0.01
C THR A 127 -21.58 6.21 0.15
N ARG A 128 -20.90 7.36 0.25
CA ARG A 128 -21.56 8.66 0.44
C ARG A 128 -22.45 9.01 -0.75
N ARG A 129 -23.77 9.04 -0.49
CA ARG A 129 -24.84 9.28 -1.49
C ARG A 129 -24.93 8.18 -2.55
N VAL A 130 -24.60 6.95 -2.19
CA VAL A 130 -24.90 5.75 -2.99
C VAL A 130 -26.16 5.13 -2.39
N ALA A 131 -27.28 5.20 -3.12
CA ALA A 131 -28.54 4.64 -2.68
C ALA A 131 -28.46 3.11 -2.65
N GLY A 132 -28.98 2.47 -1.60
CA GLY A 132 -29.01 1.01 -1.49
C GLY A 132 -27.66 0.35 -1.12
N ALA A 133 -26.63 1.12 -0.77
CA ALA A 133 -25.37 0.55 -0.29
C ALA A 133 -25.59 -0.20 1.04
N THR A 134 -25.25 -1.49 1.06
CA THR A 134 -25.27 -2.32 2.26
C THR A 134 -23.85 -2.47 2.80
N LEU A 135 -23.72 -2.49 4.12
CA LEU A 135 -22.45 -2.71 4.81
C LEU A 135 -22.58 -3.98 5.65
N ASN A 136 -21.54 -4.82 5.63
CA ASN A 136 -21.43 -5.93 6.59
C ASN A 136 -20.90 -5.43 7.95
N ASP A 137 -20.88 -6.31 8.94
CA ASP A 137 -20.47 -5.98 10.30
C ASP A 137 -19.04 -5.44 10.38
N ALA A 138 -18.13 -6.00 9.60
CA ALA A 138 -16.73 -5.56 9.54
C ALA A 138 -16.62 -4.12 9.02
N ALA A 139 -17.35 -3.79 7.94
CA ALA A 139 -17.39 -2.44 7.40
C ALA A 139 -18.06 -1.46 8.38
N LEU A 140 -19.12 -1.87 9.08
CA LEU A 140 -19.75 -1.05 10.12
C LEU A 140 -18.80 -0.75 11.28
N ALA A 141 -18.06 -1.76 11.75
CA ALA A 141 -17.06 -1.62 12.80
C ALA A 141 -15.93 -0.67 12.37
N ALA A 142 -15.39 -0.85 11.16
CA ALA A 142 -14.37 0.04 10.58
C ALA A 142 -14.85 1.50 10.52
N VAL A 143 -16.11 1.74 10.10
CA VAL A 143 -16.71 3.08 10.11
C VAL A 143 -16.78 3.69 11.51
N GLN A 144 -17.03 2.90 12.56
CA GLN A 144 -17.00 3.42 13.94
C GLN A 144 -15.58 3.76 14.40
N LEU A 145 -14.57 2.98 13.98
CA LEU A 145 -13.17 3.28 14.26
C LEU A 145 -12.75 4.60 13.62
N ASP A 146 -13.07 4.81 12.34
CA ASP A 146 -12.83 6.10 11.68
C ASP A 146 -13.59 7.25 12.36
N ARG A 147 -14.84 7.05 12.81
CA ARG A 147 -15.54 8.11 13.57
C ARG A 147 -14.87 8.44 14.89
N LYS A 148 -14.24 7.47 15.55
CA LYS A 148 -13.56 7.64 16.83
C LYS A 148 -12.20 8.33 16.67
N PHE A 149 -11.48 8.02 15.59
CA PHE A 149 -10.07 8.37 15.43
C PHE A 149 -9.76 9.24 14.21
N GLY A 150 -10.65 9.34 13.22
CA GLY A 150 -10.37 9.92 11.90
C GLY A 150 -10.06 11.42 11.90
N ASP A 151 -10.48 12.13 12.95
CA ASP A 151 -10.14 13.55 13.18
C ASP A 151 -8.83 13.73 13.96
N ASP A 152 -8.28 12.66 14.55
CA ASP A 152 -7.06 12.66 15.36
C ASP A 152 -6.28 11.33 15.17
N LEU A 153 -5.51 11.27 14.09
CA LEU A 153 -4.67 10.11 13.78
C LEU A 153 -3.53 9.91 14.79
N TRP A 154 -3.14 10.95 15.53
CA TRP A 154 -2.13 10.80 16.59
C TRP A 154 -2.67 9.94 17.72
N ARG A 155 -3.91 10.22 18.15
CA ARG A 155 -4.58 9.38 19.14
C ARG A 155 -4.76 7.93 18.67
N LEU A 156 -4.99 7.72 17.37
CA LEU A 156 -5.04 6.37 16.78
C LEU A 156 -3.71 5.64 16.99
N PHE A 157 -2.60 6.28 16.63
CA PHE A 157 -1.26 5.69 16.73
C PHE A 157 -0.82 5.50 18.18
N GLU A 158 -1.18 6.41 19.08
CA GLU A 158 -0.98 6.24 20.52
C GLU A 158 -1.79 5.07 21.09
N THR A 159 -2.86 4.63 20.43
CA THR A 159 -3.70 3.51 20.88
C THR A 159 -3.31 2.18 20.21
N ALA A 160 -2.86 2.23 18.96
CA ALA A 160 -2.60 1.05 18.14
C ALA A 160 -1.29 0.36 18.56
N SER A 161 -1.36 -0.94 18.85
CA SER A 161 -0.19 -1.73 19.28
C SER A 161 0.93 -1.75 18.23
N HIS A 162 0.59 -1.88 16.94
CA HIS A 162 1.57 -1.88 15.87
C HIS A 162 2.26 -0.51 15.74
N ALA A 163 1.50 0.58 15.77
CA ALA A 163 2.06 1.92 15.72
C ALA A 163 2.99 2.21 16.92
N GLN A 164 2.60 1.81 18.13
CA GLN A 164 3.46 1.89 19.32
C GLN A 164 4.74 1.07 19.14
N ALA A 165 4.64 -0.16 18.63
CA ALA A 165 5.80 -1.02 18.38
C ALA A 165 6.77 -0.38 17.36
N LEU A 166 6.23 0.20 16.29
CA LEU A 166 7.00 0.89 15.25
C LEU A 166 7.71 2.14 15.82
N ALA A 167 7.01 2.95 16.61
CA ALA A 167 7.60 4.10 17.30
C ALA A 167 8.73 3.69 18.25
N ASN A 168 8.51 2.64 19.06
CA ASN A 168 9.52 2.10 19.98
C ASN A 168 10.74 1.51 19.26
N ALA A 169 10.56 1.06 18.02
CA ALA A 169 11.65 0.59 17.16
C ALA A 169 12.43 1.73 16.49
N GLY A 170 12.08 3.00 16.75
CA GLY A 170 12.76 4.19 16.21
C GLY A 170 12.12 4.77 14.95
N PHE A 171 10.99 4.24 14.50
CA PHE A 171 10.32 4.63 13.25
C PHE A 171 9.12 5.55 13.48
N ALA A 172 9.15 6.39 14.53
CA ALA A 172 8.06 7.33 14.82
C ALA A 172 7.81 8.33 13.66
N ALA A 173 8.86 8.70 12.90
CA ALA A 173 8.73 9.54 11.72
C ALA A 173 7.94 8.87 10.58
N ASP A 174 7.97 7.54 10.48
CA ASP A 174 7.21 6.80 9.47
C ASP A 174 5.71 6.90 9.73
N LEU A 175 5.29 6.93 11.00
CA LEU A 175 3.89 7.16 11.37
C LEU A 175 3.41 8.53 10.86
N VAL A 176 4.24 9.57 11.00
CA VAL A 176 3.96 10.91 10.46
C VAL A 176 3.78 10.84 8.95
N ALA A 177 4.72 10.21 8.26
CA ALA A 177 4.70 10.08 6.81
C ALA A 177 3.43 9.34 6.34
N CYS A 178 3.12 8.20 6.95
CA CYS A 178 1.94 7.38 6.65
C CYS A 178 0.61 8.07 6.96
N ALA A 179 0.56 8.96 7.97
CA ALA A 179 -0.65 9.73 8.30
C ALA A 179 -0.82 11.02 7.49
N THR A 180 0.18 11.45 6.72
CA THR A 180 0.09 12.70 5.96
C THR A 180 -0.92 12.53 4.84
N LEU A 181 -2.15 12.97 5.10
CA LEU A 181 -3.28 12.79 4.20
C LEU A 181 -2.98 13.37 2.81
N ASP A 182 -3.22 12.55 1.78
CA ASP A 182 -3.12 12.96 0.38
C ASP A 182 -1.74 13.49 -0.07
N ALA A 183 -0.67 13.09 0.64
CA ALA A 183 0.72 13.35 0.25
C ALA A 183 1.05 12.89 -1.19
N HIS A 184 0.34 11.89 -1.70
CA HIS A 184 0.54 11.30 -3.02
C HIS A 184 -0.76 11.26 -3.83
N GLN A 185 -0.78 11.99 -4.94
CA GLN A 185 -1.91 12.04 -5.88
C GLN A 185 -1.84 10.89 -6.90
N VAL A 186 -1.77 9.65 -6.41
CA VAL A 186 -1.61 8.44 -7.23
C VAL A 186 -2.54 7.33 -6.74
N VAL A 187 -3.06 6.54 -7.68
CA VAL A 187 -3.79 5.31 -7.38
C VAL A 187 -2.94 4.13 -7.84
N PRO A 188 -2.25 3.42 -6.94
CA PRO A 188 -1.56 2.18 -7.29
C PRO A 188 -2.58 1.06 -7.51
N VAL A 189 -2.35 0.26 -8.55
CA VAL A 189 -3.16 -0.91 -8.91
C VAL A 189 -2.28 -2.13 -9.03
N TYR A 190 -2.78 -3.26 -8.54
CA TYR A 190 -2.14 -4.55 -8.72
C TYR A 190 -2.67 -5.22 -9.99
N GLN A 191 -1.80 -5.38 -10.99
CA GLN A 191 -2.07 -6.05 -12.25
C GLN A 191 -0.82 -6.79 -12.73
N ASP A 192 -0.98 -7.94 -13.38
CA ASP A 192 0.13 -8.74 -13.92
C ASP A 192 1.28 -9.01 -12.92
N ARG A 193 0.91 -9.25 -11.65
CA ARG A 193 1.84 -9.47 -10.53
C ARG A 193 2.72 -8.27 -10.17
N GLN A 194 2.32 -7.07 -10.58
CA GLN A 194 3.02 -5.82 -10.31
C GLN A 194 2.07 -4.78 -9.73
N ILE A 195 2.59 -3.89 -8.89
CA ILE A 195 1.88 -2.68 -8.49
C ILE A 195 2.37 -1.54 -9.36
N VAL A 196 1.46 -0.97 -10.15
CA VAL A 196 1.75 0.15 -11.04
C VAL A 196 0.77 1.29 -10.80
N ARG A 197 1.07 2.47 -11.31
CA ARG A 197 0.12 3.59 -11.29
C ARG A 197 -1.06 3.27 -12.21
N LEU A 198 -2.29 3.51 -11.73
CA LEU A 198 -3.49 3.53 -12.57
C LEU A 198 -3.28 4.55 -13.69
N ALA A 199 -3.32 4.07 -14.94
CA ALA A 199 -3.26 4.94 -16.10
C ALA A 199 -4.48 5.88 -16.11
N ALA A 200 -4.28 7.12 -16.55
CA ALA A 200 -5.42 7.93 -16.94
C ALA A 200 -6.18 7.18 -18.06
N PRO A 201 -7.52 7.20 -18.08
CA PRO A 201 -8.24 6.65 -19.22
C PRO A 201 -7.69 7.29 -20.50
N ALA A 202 -7.36 6.46 -21.49
CA ALA A 202 -7.00 6.97 -22.81
C ALA A 202 -8.15 7.87 -23.27
N GLU A 203 -7.84 9.13 -23.60
CA GLU A 203 -8.81 10.01 -24.24
C GLU A 203 -9.28 9.31 -25.52
N ALA A 204 -10.58 9.02 -25.58
CA ALA A 204 -11.25 8.43 -26.73
C ALA A 204 -11.64 9.53 -27.73
#